data_AF-A0A3P1XJL4-F1
#
_entry.id   AF-A0A3P1XJL4-F1
#
_cell.length_a   1.000
_cell.length_b   1.000
_cell.length_c   1.000
_cell.angle_alpha   90.00
_cell.angle_beta   90.00
_cell.angle_gamma   90.00
#
_symmetry.space_group_name_H-M   'P 1'
#
loop_
_entity.id
_entity.type
_entity.pdbx_description
1 polymer ?
#
loop_
_entity_poly.entity_id
_entity_poly.type
_entity_poly.pdbx_seq_one_letter_code
_entity_poly.pdbx_strand_id
1 'polypeptide(L)' 'MEETFEKAVRDAFKNNPMKGTPLEGMMIYSAIGTTTGSFKDSLKADRIKIGLMENEIDELVDEVSTKIINKYLEL' A
#
# COMPACT_ATOMS: atom_id res chain seq x y z
N MET A 1 -6.78 4.61 8.53
CA MET A 1 -5.60 3.83 8.11
C MET A 1 -5.68 3.53 6.61
N GLU A 2 -6.75 2.88 6.15
CA GLU A 2 -7.00 2.64 4.73
C GLU A 2 -6.95 3.93 3.89
N GLU A 3 -7.62 5.01 4.31
CA GLU A 3 -7.57 6.31 3.60
C GLU A 3 -6.16 6.90 3.52
N THR A 4 -5.36 6.74 4.59
CA THR A 4 -3.97 7.23 4.64
C THR A 4 -3.08 6.44 3.68
N PHE A 5 -3.26 5.12 3.66
CA PHE A 5 -2.57 4.22 2.75
C PHE A 5 -2.98 4.51 1.29
N GLU A 6 -4.28 4.60 1.01
CA GLU A 6 -4.80 4.90 -0.31
C GLU A 6 -4.29 6.24 -0.82
N LYS A 7 -4.25 7.27 0.03
CA LYS A 7 -3.67 8.56 -0.33
C LYS A 7 -2.19 8.44 -0.71
N ALA A 8 -1.39 7.71 0.09
CA ALA A 8 0.03 7.50 -0.20
C ALA A 8 0.23 6.76 -1.54
N VAL A 9 -0.57 5.73 -1.81
CA VAL A 9 -0.51 5.02 -3.10
C VAL A 9 -0.92 5.96 -4.24
N ARG A 10 -2.03 6.70 -4.13
CA ARG A 10 -2.47 7.67 -5.15
C ARG A 10 -1.40 8.71 -5.44
N ASP A 11 -0.78 9.26 -4.41
CA ASP A 11 0.28 10.26 -4.55
C ASP A 11 1.51 9.66 -5.26
N ALA A 12 1.83 8.38 -5.02
CA ALA A 12 2.95 7.69 -5.66
C ALA A 12 2.76 7.48 -7.17
N PHE A 13 1.53 7.30 -7.67
CA PHE A 13 1.27 7.10 -9.11
C PHE A 13 0.51 8.26 -9.79
N LYS A 14 0.18 9.35 -9.09
CA LYS A 14 -0.55 10.51 -9.63
C LYS A 14 0.01 11.05 -10.95
N ASN A 15 1.34 11.08 -11.06
CA ASN A 15 2.07 11.55 -12.24
C ASN A 15 2.69 10.40 -13.04
N ASN A 16 2.07 9.21 -13.02
CA ASN A 16 2.60 8.03 -13.70
C ASN A 16 2.81 8.31 -15.20
N PRO A 17 4.05 8.25 -15.72
CA PRO A 17 4.34 8.48 -17.14
C PRO A 17 3.73 7.41 -18.05
N MET A 18 3.36 6.25 -17.50
CA MET A 18 2.77 5.13 -18.22
C MET A 18 1.24 5.14 -18.21
N LYS A 19 0.60 6.23 -17.76
CA LYS A 19 -0.86 6.36 -17.72
C LYS A 19 -1.50 6.11 -19.08
N GLY A 20 -2.53 5.27 -19.12
CA GLY A 20 -3.23 4.86 -20.34
C GLY A 20 -2.51 3.81 -21.18
N THR A 21 -1.39 3.26 -20.70
CA THR A 21 -0.67 2.16 -21.35
C THR A 21 -0.92 0.83 -20.63
N PRO A 22 -0.70 -0.33 -21.28
CA PRO A 22 -0.76 -1.63 -20.60
C PRO A 22 0.20 -1.77 -19.40
N LEU A 23 1.24 -0.94 -19.32
CA LEU A 23 2.21 -0.94 -18.22
C LEU A 23 1.72 -0.14 -16.99
N GLU A 24 0.61 0.59 -17.09
CA GLU A 24 0.04 1.35 -15.98
C GLU A 24 -0.23 0.46 -14.76
N GLY A 25 -0.82 -0.72 -14.98
CA GLY A 25 -1.12 -1.68 -13.90
C GLY A 25 0.13 -2.17 -13.17
N MET A 26 1.25 -2.38 -13.88
CA MET A 26 2.52 -2.78 -13.27
C MET A 26 3.10 -1.68 -12.37
N MET A 27 3.00 -0.42 -12.81
CA MET A 27 3.43 0.73 -12.01
C MET A 27 2.57 0.90 -10.76
N ILE A 28 1.24 0.74 -10.88
CA ILE A 28 0.31 0.79 -9.74
C ILE A 28 0.63 -0.34 -8.75
N TYR A 29 0.80 -1.57 -9.24
CA TYR A 29 1.14 -2.72 -8.40
C TYR A 29 2.46 -2.51 -7.64
N SER A 30 3.49 -2.01 -8.35
CA SER A 30 4.77 -1.69 -7.73
C SER A 30 4.65 -0.57 -6.68
N ALA A 31 3.88 0.48 -6.97
CA ALA A 31 3.65 1.58 -6.04
C ALA A 31 2.93 1.11 -4.76
N ILE A 32 1.94 0.22 -4.91
CA ILE A 32 1.27 -0.41 -3.76
C ILE A 32 2.29 -1.20 -2.94
N GLY A 33 3.08 -2.08 -3.57
CA GLY A 33 4.07 -2.90 -2.86
C GLY A 33 5.13 -2.08 -2.10
N THR A 34 5.65 -1.01 -2.70
CA THR A 34 6.58 -0.09 -2.02
C THR A 34 5.92 0.62 -0.84
N THR A 35 4.67 1.04 -1.01
CA THR A 35 3.89 1.68 0.06
C THR A 35 3.61 0.70 1.20
N THR A 36 3.22 -0.54 0.90
CA THR A 36 3.04 -1.64 1.85
C THR A 36 4.27 -1.84 2.72
N GLY A 37 5.46 -1.98 2.11
CA GLY A 37 6.71 -2.14 2.85
C GLY A 37 6.99 -0.95 3.77
N SER A 38 6.91 0.26 3.24
CA SER A 38 7.18 1.49 4.02
C SER A 38 6.20 1.66 5.18
N PHE A 39 4.93 1.29 4.98
CA PHE A 39 3.89 1.40 6.01
C PHE A 39 4.07 0.35 7.11
N LYS A 40 4.45 -0.89 6.75
CA LYS A 40 4.84 -1.94 7.70
C LYS A 40 6.02 -1.50 8.55
N ASP A 41 7.08 -0.98 7.92
CA ASP A 41 8.27 -0.52 8.63
C ASP A 41 7.95 0.60 9.62
N SER A 42 7.12 1.58 9.21
CA SER A 42 6.68 2.67 10.08
C SER A 42 5.88 2.16 11.28
N LEU A 43 4.94 1.23 11.08
CA LEU A 43 4.12 0.69 12.17
C LEU A 43 4.94 -0.21 13.09
N LYS A 44 5.86 -1.02 12.54
CA LYS A 44 6.77 -1.87 13.32
C LYS A 44 7.71 -1.04 14.20
N ALA A 45 8.19 0.10 13.71
CA ALA A 45 8.97 1.05 14.51
C ALA A 45 8.18 1.58 15.71
N ASP A 46 6.88 1.77 15.55
CA ASP A 46 5.97 2.25 16.60
C ASP A 46 5.24 1.13 17.35
N ARG A 47 5.57 -0.16 17.15
CA ARG A 47 4.78 -1.32 17.61
C ARG A 47 4.41 -1.31 19.09
N ILE A 48 5.30 -0.80 19.94
CA ILE A 48 5.10 -0.69 21.39
C ILE A 48 3.95 0.29 21.72
N LYS A 49 3.83 1.37 20.96
CA LYS A 49 2.81 2.41 21.14
C LYS A 49 1.44 1.97 20.64
N ILE A 50 1.41 1.21 19.55
CA ILE A 50 0.16 0.68 18.96
C ILE A 50 -0.31 -0.62 19.61
N GLY A 51 0.52 -1.27 20.44
CA GLY A 51 0.13 -2.46 21.19
C GLY A 51 -0.11 -3.69 20.33
N LEU A 52 0.56 -3.78 19.18
CA LEU A 52 0.45 -4.88 18.22
C LEU A 52 1.78 -5.62 18.09
N MET A 53 1.72 -6.92 17.86
CA MET A 53 2.85 -7.75 17.44
C MET A 53 3.18 -7.52 15.96
N GLU A 54 4.40 -7.88 15.55
CA GLU A 54 4.83 -7.67 14.16
C GLU A 54 3.99 -8.42 13.14
N ASN A 55 3.57 -9.65 13.46
CA ASN A 55 2.71 -10.45 12.60
C ASN A 55 1.31 -9.85 12.47
N GLU A 56 0.77 -9.26 13.55
CA GLU A 56 -0.53 -8.58 13.51
C GLU A 56 -0.46 -7.32 12.64
N ILE A 57 0.67 -6.59 12.69
CA ILE A 57 0.92 -5.45 11.79
C ILE A 57 1.01 -5.93 10.34
N ASP A 58 1.71 -7.04 10.09
CA ASP A 58 1.86 -7.60 8.74
C ASP A 58 0.50 -7.98 8.15
N GLU A 59 -0.29 -8.77 8.87
CA GLU A 59 -1.64 -9.20 8.46
C GLU A 59 -2.55 -8.00 8.17
N LEU A 60 -2.53 -7.01 9.06
CA LEU A 60 -3.40 -5.84 8.95
C LEU A 60 -3.02 -4.95 7.76
N VAL A 61 -1.72 -4.73 7.52
CA VAL A 61 -1.27 -3.96 6.34
C VAL A 61 -1.47 -4.75 5.05
N ASP A 62 -1.35 -6.08 5.07
CA ASP A 62 -1.60 -6.94 3.91
C ASP A 62 -3.08 -6.96 3.53
N GLU A 63 -4.00 -6.96 4.52
CA GLU A 63 -5.44 -6.84 4.26
C GLU A 63 -5.78 -5.50 3.58
N VAL A 64 -5.23 -4.39 4.08
CA VAL A 64 -5.40 -3.06 3.48
C VAL A 64 -4.80 -3.04 2.07
N SER A 65 -3.59 -3.57 1.89
CA SER A 65 -2.92 -3.60 0.60
C SER A 65 -3.72 -4.40 -0.42
N THR A 66 -4.28 -5.55 -0.02
CA THR A 66 -5.11 -6.40 -0.88
C THR A 66 -6.39 -5.68 -1.31
N LYS A 67 -7.09 -5.01 -0.39
CA LYS A 67 -8.29 -4.19 -0.72
C LYS A 67 -7.95 -3.13 -1.77
N ILE A 68 -6.82 -2.47 -1.60
CA ILE A 68 -6.36 -1.43 -2.52
C ILE A 68 -5.95 -2.00 -3.87
N ILE A 69 -5.26 -3.14 -3.92
CA ILE A 69 -4.93 -3.86 -5.16
C ILE A 69 -6.21 -4.16 -5.95
N ASN A 70 -7.19 -4.78 -5.32
CA ASN A 70 -8.45 -5.15 -6.00
C ASN A 70 -9.21 -3.90 -6.47
N LYS A 71 -9.17 -2.80 -5.70
CA LYS A 71 -9.78 -1.52 -6.08
C LYS A 71 -9.16 -0.90 -7.33
N TYR A 72 -7.85 -1.01 -7.53
CA TYR A 72 -7.15 -0.36 -8.66
C TYR A 72 -6.91 -1.26 -9.87
N LEU A 73 -6.83 -2.57 -9.66
CA LEU A 73 -6.53 -3.53 -10.73
C LEU A 73 -7.74 -4.36 -11.15
N GLU A 74 -8.92 -4.12 -10.57
CA GLU A 74 -10.16 -4.85 -10.86
C GLU A 74 -10.01 -6.39 -10.75
N LEU A 75 -9.17 -6.83 -9.81
CA LEU A 75 -8.91 -8.24 -9.49
C LEU A 75 -9.94 -8.82 -8.52
#